data_AF-A0A9E8ZGH5-F1
#
_entry.id   AF-A0A9E8ZGH5-F1
#
_cell.length_a   1.000
_cell.length_b   1.000
_cell.length_c   1.000
_cell.angle_alpha   90.00
_cell.angle_beta   90.00
_cell.angle_gamma   90.00
#
_symmetry.space_group_name_H-M   'P 1'
#
loop_
_entity.id
_entity.type
_entity.pdbx_description
1 polymer ?
#
loop_
_entity_poly.entity_id
_entity_poly.type
_entity_poly.pdbx_seq_one_letter_code
_entity_poly.pdbx_strand_id
1 'polypeptide(L)'
;MVRFWRSAESSIFLSWMAEHFFRFPLLIDVVAAHHALIRQALSEWNQERLYLSLDTTVVWNCFCLVWVGVVYRGRTVPIAWRVVA
;
A
#
# COMPACT_ATOMS: atom_id res chain seq x y z
N MET A 1 9.17 -16.38 -6.04
CA MET A 1 8.74 -15.02 -5.67
C MET A 1 7.33 -14.69 -6.20
N VAL A 2 6.36 -15.61 -6.11
CA VAL A 2 4.95 -15.41 -6.55
C VAL A 2 3.99 -16.23 -5.65
N ARG A 3 4.20 -16.18 -4.33
CA ARG A 3 3.31 -16.85 -3.35
C ARG A 3 2.72 -15.89 -2.31
N PHE A 4 3.08 -14.62 -2.34
CA PHE A 4 2.59 -13.62 -1.39
C PHE A 4 1.21 -13.02 -1.79
N TRP A 5 0.79 -13.23 -3.05
CA TRP A 5 -0.35 -12.54 -3.66
C TRP A 5 -1.65 -13.37 -3.72
N ARG A 6 -1.82 -14.37 -2.85
CA ARG A 6 -3.03 -15.22 -2.87
C ARG A 6 -4.04 -14.96 -1.75
N SER A 7 -3.65 -14.29 -0.67
CA SER A 7 -4.54 -14.10 0.49
C SER A 7 -4.13 -12.87 1.29
N ALA A 8 -4.43 -11.68 0.78
CA ALA A 8 -4.39 -10.48 1.60
C ALA A 8 -5.84 -9.98 1.71
N GLU A 9 -6.51 -10.38 2.79
CA GLU A 9 -7.52 -9.51 3.36
C GLU A 9 -6.83 -8.18 3.66
N SER A 10 -7.42 -7.07 3.21
CA SER A 10 -6.82 -5.75 3.17
C SER A 10 -6.30 -5.28 4.53
N SER A 11 -6.82 -5.80 5.65
CA SER A 11 -6.35 -5.43 6.99
C SER A 11 -4.99 -6.04 7.36
N ILE A 12 -4.65 -7.23 6.87
CA ILE A 12 -3.41 -7.94 7.23
C ILE A 12 -2.19 -7.26 6.57
N PHE A 13 -2.32 -6.86 5.30
CA PHE A 13 -1.27 -6.12 4.59
C PHE A 13 -0.99 -4.76 5.25
N LEU A 14 -2.04 -4.06 5.69
CA LEU A 14 -1.93 -2.75 6.34
C LEU A 14 -1.39 -2.86 7.78
N SER A 15 -1.75 -3.92 8.52
CA SER A 15 -1.15 -4.21 9.84
C SER A 15 0.34 -4.52 9.72
N TRP A 16 0.73 -5.35 8.74
CA TRP A 16 2.13 -5.68 8.49
C TRP A 16 2.96 -4.46 8.08
N MET A 17 2.41 -3.61 7.21
CA MET A 17 3.02 -2.34 6.82
C MET A 17 3.25 -1.41 8.03
N ALA A 18 2.26 -1.26 8.90
CA ALA A 18 2.39 -0.42 10.09
C ALA A 18 3.42 -0.97 11.10
N GLU A 19 3.45 -2.29 11.30
CA GLU A 19 4.40 -2.96 12.19
C GLU A 19 5.85 -2.88 11.70
N HIS A 20 6.09 -2.97 10.39
CA HIS A 20 7.45 -2.89 9.84
C HIS A 20 7.95 -1.44 9.69
N PHE A 21 7.08 -0.47 9.39
CA PHE A 21 7.49 0.93 9.18
C PHE A 21 8.07 1.60 10.43
N PHE A 22 7.54 1.26 11.61
CA PHE A 22 7.92 1.91 12.87
C PHE A 22 9.03 1.19 13.64
N ARG A 23 9.39 -0.05 13.27
CA ARG A 23 10.26 -0.89 14.12
C ARG A 23 11.69 -1.10 13.58
N PHE A 24 11.99 -0.83 12.31
CA PHE A 24 13.32 -1.16 11.76
C PHE A 24 13.84 -0.13 10.74
N PRO A 25 14.78 0.75 11.12
CA PRO A 25 15.57 1.51 10.17
C PRO A 25 16.91 0.81 9.98
N LEU A 26 16.99 -0.20 9.11
CA LEU A 26 18.31 -0.62 8.63
C LEU A 26 18.22 -1.07 7.16
N LEU A 27 18.92 -0.31 6.33
CA LEU A 27 19.26 -0.47 4.90
C LEU A 27 18.31 0.06 3.81
N ILE A 28 16.98 -0.05 3.92
CA ILE A 28 16.08 0.31 2.80
C ILE A 28 15.02 1.31 3.23
N ASP A 29 14.98 2.46 2.55
CA ASP A 29 13.85 3.39 2.64
C ASP A 29 12.64 2.78 1.92
N VAL A 30 11.72 2.23 2.71
CA VAL A 30 10.52 1.56 2.21
C VAL A 30 9.61 2.53 1.45
N VAL A 31 9.53 3.81 1.86
CA VAL A 31 8.73 4.82 1.13
C VAL A 31 9.33 5.02 -0.25
N ALA A 32 10.64 5.28 -0.31
CA ALA A 32 11.32 5.53 -1.57
C ALA A 32 11.26 4.31 -2.50
N ALA A 33 11.49 3.11 -1.96
CA ALA A 33 11.42 1.87 -2.72
C ALA A 33 10.01 1.59 -3.25
N HIS A 34 8.98 1.71 -2.40
CA HIS A 34 7.59 1.56 -2.81
C HIS A 34 7.21 2.58 -3.89
N HIS A 35 7.57 3.85 -3.70
CA HIS A 35 7.27 4.90 -4.67
C HIS A 35 7.96 4.67 -6.02
N ALA A 36 9.20 4.18 -6.03
CA ALA A 36 9.90 3.81 -7.28
C ALA A 36 9.17 2.70 -8.04
N LEU A 37 8.74 1.65 -7.33
CA LEU A 37 7.98 0.54 -7.93
C LEU A 37 6.63 0.99 -8.47
N ILE A 38 5.89 1.82 -7.73
CA ILE A 38 4.61 2.37 -8.19
C ILE A 38 4.80 3.27 -9.40
N ARG A 39 5.81 4.14 -9.41
CA ARG A 39 6.11 4.99 -10.58
C ARG A 39 6.40 4.16 -11.82
N GLN A 40 7.23 3.13 -11.70
CA GLN A 40 7.52 2.24 -12.82
C GLN A 40 6.23 1.55 -13.32
N ALA A 41 5.45 0.94 -12.41
CA ALA A 41 4.22 0.25 -12.77
C ALA A 41 3.18 1.17 -13.43
N LEU A 42 3.05 2.41 -12.96
CA LEU A 42 2.15 3.40 -13.55
C LEU A 42 2.68 4.00 -14.86
N SER A 43 3.99 4.03 -15.07
CA SER A 43 4.58 4.52 -16.34
C SER A 43 4.25 3.60 -17.53
N GLU A 44 4.04 2.31 -17.26
CA GLU A 44 3.65 1.30 -18.24
C GLU A 44 2.11 1.11 -18.31
N TRP A 45 1.35 1.94 -17.59
CA TRP A 45 -0.10 1.83 -17.52
C TRP A 45 -0.74 2.23 -18.84
N ASN A 46 -1.13 1.22 -19.62
CA ASN A 46 -1.65 1.40 -20.97
C ASN A 46 -3.19 1.47 -21.06
N GLN A 47 -3.89 1.62 -19.92
CA GLN A 47 -5.34 1.79 -19.93
C GLN A 47 -5.69 3.28 -19.85
N GLU A 48 -6.71 3.70 -20.59
CA GLU A 48 -7.18 5.08 -20.64
C GLU A 48 -7.65 5.60 -19.26
N ARG A 49 -8.13 4.69 -18.39
CA ARG A 49 -8.69 5.04 -17.08
C ARG A 49 -7.96 4.33 -15.95
N LEU A 50 -7.69 5.09 -14.90
CA LEU A 50 -7.18 4.61 -13.63
C LEU A 50 -8.28 4.74 -12.58
N TYR A 51 -8.74 3.61 -12.05
CA TYR A 51 -9.71 3.61 -10.96
C TYR A 51 -8.97 3.62 -9.62
N LEU A 52 -9.41 4.49 -8.71
CA LEU A 52 -8.83 4.62 -7.39
C LEU A 52 -9.86 4.26 -6.32
N SER A 53 -9.45 3.55 -5.27
CA SER A 53 -10.20 3.47 -4.02
C SER A 53 -9.50 4.29 -2.95
N LEU A 54 -10.30 4.93 -2.10
CA LEU A 54 -9.85 5.66 -0.91
C LEU A 54 -10.48 4.96 0.29
N ASP A 55 -9.64 4.51 1.19
CA ASP A 55 -10.05 3.72 2.34
C ASP A 55 -9.32 4.19 3.60
N THR A 56 -9.95 3.93 4.76
CA THR A 56 -9.38 4.25 6.07
C THR A 56 -9.37 3.00 6.94
N THR A 57 -8.32 2.81 7.73
CA THR A 57 -8.28 1.74 8.74
C THR A 57 -7.63 2.24 10.03
N VAL A 58 -8.14 1.79 11.16
CA VAL A 58 -7.57 2.12 12.47
C VAL A 58 -6.46 1.11 12.77
N VAL A 59 -5.29 1.61 13.14
CA VAL A 59 -4.10 0.82 13.48
C VAL A 59 -3.73 1.08 14.94
N TRP A 60 -3.43 0.00 15.67
CA TRP A 60 -3.09 0.03 17.11
C TRP A 60 -4.08 0.78 18.00
N ASN A 61 -5.33 0.92 17.53
CA ASN A 61 -6.40 1.64 18.19
C ASN A 61 -6.11 3.13 18.52
N CYS A 62 -5.05 3.70 17.92
CA CYS A 62 -4.59 5.06 18.21
C CYS A 62 -4.24 5.86 16.95
N PHE A 63 -4.11 5.21 15.80
CA PHE A 63 -3.75 5.86 14.55
C PHE A 63 -4.80 5.55 13.48
N CYS A 64 -5.14 6.55 12.66
CA CYS A 64 -5.94 6.35 11.47
C CYS A 64 -5.02 6.33 10.24
N LEU A 65 -4.98 5.20 9.54
CA LEU A 65 -4.31 5.06 8.27
C LEU A 65 -5.30 5.40 7.15
N VAL A 66 -5.06 6.51 6.47
CA VAL A 66 -5.79 6.93 5.27
C VAL A 66 -4.95 6.53 4.06
N TRP A 67 -5.50 5.76 3.13
CA TRP A 67 -4.73 5.25 2.01
C TRP A 67 -5.53 5.24 0.70
N VAL A 68 -4.80 5.39 -0.40
CA VAL A 68 -5.33 5.34 -1.76
C VAL A 68 -4.71 4.14 -2.46
N GLY A 69 -5.54 3.39 -3.20
CA GLY A 69 -5.09 2.28 -4.01
C GLY A 69 -5.66 2.33 -5.42
N VAL A 70 -4.94 1.71 -6.36
CA VAL A 70 -5.43 1.48 -7.72
C VAL A 70 -6.27 0.22 -7.73
N VAL A 71 -7.49 0.30 -8.27
CA VAL A 71 -8.34 -0.86 -8.49
C VAL A 71 -7.91 -1.53 -9.80
N TYR A 72 -7.35 -2.74 -9.69
CA TYR A 72 -6.92 -3.54 -10.82
C TYR A 72 -7.46 -4.97 -10.70
N ARG A 73 -8.19 -5.41 -11.74
CA ARG A 73 -8.78 -6.76 -11.83
C ARG A 73 -9.57 -7.17 -10.60
N GLY A 74 -10.37 -6.24 -10.05
CA GLY A 74 -11.24 -6.48 -8.89
C GLY A 74 -10.50 -6.49 -7.55
N ARG A 75 -9.25 -6.03 -7.50
CA ARG A 75 -8.49 -5.87 -6.25
C ARG A 75 -7.93 -4.47 -6.14
N THR A 76 -7.85 -3.96 -4.92
CA THR A 76 -7.17 -2.70 -4.65
C THR A 76 -5.70 -2.96 -4.35
N VAL A 77 -4.82 -2.26 -5.06
CA VAL A 77 -3.36 -2.24 -4.82
C VAL A 77 -3.00 -0.89 -4.20
N PRO A 78 -2.55 -0.82 -2.94
CA PRO A 78 -2.18 0.44 -2.29
C PRO A 78 -1.02 1.14 -3.00
N ILE A 79 -1.20 2.44 -3.29
CA ILE A 79 -0.20 3.27 -3.98
C ILE A 79 0.30 4.45 -3.14
N ALA A 80 -0.45 4.86 -2.12
CA ALA A 80 -0.04 5.90 -1.19
C ALA A 80 -0.81 5.76 0.13
N TRP A 81 -0.21 6.21 1.22
CA TRP A 81 -0.86 6.24 2.52
C TRP A 81 -0.35 7.41 3.36
N ARG A 82 -1.15 7.79 4.35
CA ARG A 82 -0.80 8.75 5.39
C ARG A 82 -1.34 8.27 6.72
N VAL A 83 -0.50 8.36 7.76
CA VAL A 83 -0.91 8.13 9.14
C VAL A 83 -1.39 9.47 9.73
N VAL A 84 -2.57 9.46 10.33
CA VAL A 84 -3.14 10.57 11.10
C VAL A 84 -3.23 10.11 12.56
N ALA A 85 -2.74 10.95 13.47
CA ALA A 85 -2.81 10.76 14.92
C ALA A 85 -3.92 11.63 15.51
#